data_AF-A0A7K1Z0Y5-F1
#
_entry.id   AF-A0A7K1Z0Y5-F1
#
_cell.length_a   1.000
_cell.length_b   1.000
_cell.length_c   1.000
_cell.angle_alpha   90.00
_cell.angle_beta   90.00
_cell.angle_gamma   90.00
#
_symmetry.space_group_name_H-M   'P 1'
#
loop_
_entity.id
_entity.type
_entity.pdbx_description
1 polymer ?
#
loop_
_entity_poly.entity_id
_entity_poly.type
_entity_poly.pdbx_seq_one_letter_code
_entity_poly.pdbx_strand_id
1 'polypeptide(L)'
;MARERLYVVTYDISDSKRWRKVFRLLKGFGHWIQLSVFQCRLTARRRSEMMAGLECVMNMAEDHVLIMDLGPADKVEMKVESLGKPYEAPKRQATIV
;
A
#
# COMPACT_ATOMS: atom_id res chain seq x y z
N MET A 1 -5.50 15.07 16.44
CA MET A 1 -4.95 13.82 15.86
C MET A 1 -5.07 13.89 14.34
N ALA A 2 -4.03 13.54 13.59
CA ALA A 2 -4.10 13.58 12.13
C ALA A 2 -5.11 12.53 11.62
N ARG A 3 -6.07 12.95 10.79
CA ARG A 3 -7.05 12.02 10.21
C ARG A 3 -6.35 11.08 9.23
N GLU A 4 -6.37 9.79 9.55
CA GLU A 4 -5.87 8.73 8.69
C GLU A 4 -6.92 8.34 7.66
N ARG A 5 -6.46 7.97 6.48
CA ARG A 5 -7.28 7.47 5.39
C ARG A 5 -6.78 6.09 4.99
N LEU A 6 -7.71 5.25 4.54
CA LEU A 6 -7.42 3.90 4.08
C LEU A 6 -7.16 3.94 2.58
N TYR A 7 -6.05 3.35 2.16
CA TYR A 7 -5.66 3.26 0.76
C TYR A 7 -5.41 1.81 0.38
N VAL A 8 -5.76 1.48 -0.86
CA VAL A 8 -5.24 0.30 -1.56
C VAL A 8 -4.21 0.80 -2.56
N VAL A 9 -2.99 0.27 -2.46
CA VAL A 9 -1.88 0.58 -3.35
C VAL A 9 -1.57 -0.66 -4.15
N THR A 10 -1.69 -0.60 -5.47
CA THR A 10 -1.30 -1.69 -6.36
C THR A 10 -0.06 -1.29 -7.14
N TYR A 11 0.73 -2.27 -7.57
CA TYR A 11 1.86 -2.01 -8.45
C TYR A 11 1.98 -3.05 -9.56
N ASP A 12 2.44 -2.59 -10.70
CA ASP A 12 2.90 -3.38 -11.82
C ASP A 12 4.28 -2.85 -12.20
N ILE A 13 5.34 -3.61 -11.90
CA ILE A 13 6.74 -3.17 -11.99
C ILE A 13 7.48 -4.13 -12.91
N SER A 14 8.02 -3.63 -14.02
CA SER A 14 8.57 -4.47 -15.08
C SER A 14 9.95 -5.05 -14.76
N ASP A 15 10.73 -4.41 -13.89
CA ASP A 15 12.07 -4.87 -13.50
C ASP A 15 12.11 -5.45 -12.07
N SER A 16 12.76 -6.61 -11.93
CA SER A 16 12.86 -7.29 -10.64
C SER A 16 13.65 -6.52 -9.57
N LYS A 17 14.64 -5.70 -9.95
CA LYS A 17 15.43 -4.93 -8.97
C LYS A 17 14.61 -3.74 -8.46
N ARG A 18 13.91 -3.02 -9.33
CA ARG A 18 12.96 -1.96 -8.95
C ARG A 18 11.80 -2.53 -8.14
N TRP A 19 11.25 -3.68 -8.53
CA TRP A 19 10.19 -4.37 -7.79
C TRP A 19 10.58 -4.63 -6.33
N ARG A 20 11.79 -5.15 -6.07
CA ARG A 20 12.28 -5.36 -4.69
C ARG A 20 12.38 -4.05 -3.89
N LYS A 21 12.73 -2.94 -4.55
CA LYS A 21 12.78 -1.62 -3.90
C LYS A 21 11.38 -1.11 -3.57
N VAL A 22 10.45 -1.15 -4.52
CA VAL A 22 9.04 -0.77 -4.34
C VAL A 22 8.40 -1.59 -3.22
N PHE A 23 8.56 -2.91 -3.25
CA PHE A 23 8.03 -3.82 -2.24
C PHE A 23 8.54 -3.47 -0.83
N ARG A 24 9.87 -3.30 -0.66
CA ARG A 24 10.46 -2.93 0.64
C ARG A 24 9.98 -1.56 1.12
N LEU A 25 9.85 -0.60 0.21
CA LEU A 25 9.34 0.73 0.52
C LEU A 25 7.91 0.64 1.05
N LEU A 26 7.01 -0.04 0.32
CA LEU A 26 5.60 -0.15 0.70
C LEU A 26 5.38 -0.94 2.00
N LYS A 27 6.25 -1.90 2.34
CA LYS A 27 6.22 -2.54 3.68
C LYS A 27 6.38 -1.56 4.84
N GLY A 28 7.01 -0.40 4.63
CA GLY A 28 7.10 0.65 5.64
C GLY A 28 5.79 1.42 5.83
N PHE A 29 4.85 1.37 4.88
CA PHE A 29 3.64 2.18 4.85
C PHE A 29 2.34 1.39 5.07
N GLY A 30 2.35 0.07 4.86
CA GLY A 30 1.14 -0.74 4.99
C GLY A 30 1.39 -2.24 5.01
N HIS A 31 0.29 -2.98 4.93
CA HIS A 31 0.28 -4.44 4.96
C HIS A 31 0.26 -4.99 3.54
N TRP A 32 1.12 -5.96 3.28
CA TRP A 32 1.13 -6.70 2.03
C TRP A 32 0.01 -7.73 2.04
N ILE A 33 -0.99 -7.56 1.18
CA ILE A 33 -2.21 -8.40 1.18
C ILE A 33 -2.31 -9.32 -0.04
N GLN A 34 -1.61 -9.01 -1.13
CA GLN A 34 -1.45 -9.87 -2.30
C GLN A 34 -0.15 -9.50 -2.99
N LEU A 35 0.38 -10.38 -3.87
CA LEU A 35 1.67 -10.21 -4.56
C LEU A 35 1.95 -8.77 -5.02
N SER A 36 0.96 -8.09 -5.57
CA SER A 36 1.06 -6.73 -6.10
C SER A 36 0.09 -5.73 -5.45
N VAL A 37 -0.36 -6.00 -4.22
CA VAL A 37 -1.37 -5.18 -3.53
C VAL A 37 -0.98 -4.96 -2.06
N PHE A 38 -1.00 -3.69 -1.65
CA PHE A 38 -0.81 -3.23 -0.29
C PHE A 38 -2.05 -2.50 0.21
N GLN A 39 -2.37 -2.71 1.48
CA GLN A 39 -3.35 -1.93 2.22
C GLN A 39 -2.63 -0.99 3.17
N CYS A 40 -2.77 0.31 2.96
CA CYS A 40 -2.07 1.34 3.72
C CYS A 40 -3.06 2.19 4.51
N ARG A 41 -2.74 2.48 5.76
CA ARG A 41 -3.47 3.45 6.59
C ARG A 41 -2.55 4.63 6.84
N LEU A 42 -2.84 5.75 6.17
CA LEU A 42 -1.89 6.86 6.06
C LEU A 42 -2.53 8.18 6.44
N THR A 43 -1.77 9.02 7.14
CA THR A 43 -2.04 10.46 7.19
C THR A 43 -1.64 11.11 5.87
N ALA A 44 -2.09 12.34 5.61
CA ALA A 44 -1.71 13.08 4.41
C ALA A 44 -0.18 13.19 4.24
N ARG A 45 0.54 13.47 5.34
CA ARG A 45 2.00 13.51 5.36
C ARG A 45 2.62 12.17 4.94
N ARG A 46 2.21 11.07 5.57
CA ARG A 46 2.74 9.73 5.25
C ARG A 46 2.43 9.31 3.82
N ARG A 47 1.27 9.70 3.27
CA ARG A 47 0.97 9.50 1.84
C ARG A 47 1.95 10.26 0.94
N SER A 48 2.25 11.51 1.27
CA SER A 48 3.23 12.31 0.51
C SER A 48 4.63 11.70 0.55
N GLU A 49 5.07 11.23 1.73
CA GLU A 49 6.35 10.53 1.89
C GLU A 49 6.41 9.25 1.06
N MET A 50 5.34 8.45 1.06
CA MET A 50 5.22 7.24 0.25
C MET A 50 5.32 7.55 -1.24
N MET A 51 4.60 8.58 -1.71
CA MET A 51 4.60 8.99 -3.13
C MET A 51 5.99 9.45 -3.58
N ALA A 52 6.63 10.35 -2.83
CA ALA A 52 7.98 10.82 -3.14
C ALA A 52 9.00 9.65 -3.17
N GLY A 53 8.85 8.70 -2.24
CA GLY A 53 9.68 7.51 -2.23
C GLY A 53 9.47 6.60 -3.45
N LEU A 54 8.23 6.44 -3.90
CA LEU A 54 7.89 5.67 -5.10
C LEU A 54 8.47 6.33 -6.36
N GLU A 55 8.32 7.64 -6.51
CA GLU A 55 8.89 8.44 -7.61
C GLU A 55 10.41 8.26 -7.73
N CYS A 56 11.13 8.12 -6.61
CA CYS A 56 12.57 7.88 -6.60
C CYS A 56 13.00 6.47 -7.03
N VAL A 57 12.14 5.45 -6.91
CA VAL A 57 12.51 4.04 -7.16
C VAL A 57 11.92 3.45 -8.42
N MET A 58 10.85 4.05 -8.94
CA MET A 58 10.14 3.60 -10.14
C MET A 58 10.75 4.19 -11.40
N ASN A 59 10.60 3.46 -12.51
CA ASN A 59 10.72 4.02 -13.85
C ASN A 59 9.34 4.46 -14.33
N MET A 60 9.09 5.76 -14.42
CA MET A 60 7.78 6.32 -14.76
C MET A 60 7.30 5.99 -16.19
N ALA A 61 8.18 5.47 -17.06
CA ALA A 61 7.82 5.05 -18.42
C ALA A 61 7.42 3.56 -18.52
N GLU A 62 7.79 2.74 -17.54
CA GLU A 62 7.63 1.27 -17.58
C GLU A 62 6.79 0.75 -16.41
N ASP A 63 6.88 1.40 -15.27
CA ASP A 63 6.27 0.97 -14.03
C ASP A 63 4.96 1.74 -13.77
N HIS A 64 3.98 1.07 -13.18
CA HIS A 64 2.68 1.65 -12.90
C HIS A 64 2.24 1.35 -11.46
N VAL A 65 1.78 2.38 -10.75
CA VAL A 65 1.24 2.26 -9.40
C VAL A 65 -0.10 2.97 -9.33
N LEU A 66 -1.12 2.29 -8.82
CA LEU A 66 -2.42 2.88 -8.54
C LEU A 66 -2.59 3.05 -7.03
N ILE A 67 -3.03 4.24 -6.62
CA ILE A 67 -3.32 4.56 -5.21
C ILE A 67 -4.80 4.92 -5.12
N MET A 68 -5.59 4.00 -4.60
CA MET A 68 -7.04 4.18 -4.40
C MET A 68 -7.31 4.63 -2.98
N ASP A 69 -7.94 5.78 -2.82
CA ASP A 69 -8.38 6.31 -1.53
C ASP A 69 -9.79 5.82 -1.23
N LEU A 70 -9.93 5.02 -0.17
CA LEU A 70 -11.21 4.44 0.21
C LEU A 70 -11.98 5.29 1.23
N GLY A 71 -11.35 6.34 1.78
CA GLY A 71 -11.97 7.24 2.75
C GLY A 71 -11.35 7.19 4.16
N PRO A 72 -12.01 7.80 5.15
CA PRO A 72 -11.54 7.85 6.53
C PRO A 72 -11.35 6.46 7.12
N ALA A 73 -10.14 6.17 7.62
CA ALA A 73 -9.75 4.80 7.96
C ALA A 73 -10.51 4.18 9.15
N ASP A 74 -11.22 5.00 9.92
CA ASP A 74 -12.09 4.62 11.04
C ASP A 74 -13.53 4.35 10.61
N LYS A 75 -13.94 4.79 9.41
CA LYS A 75 -15.32 4.67 8.91
C LYS A 75 -15.46 3.71 7.75
N VAL A 76 -14.35 3.24 7.19
CA VAL A 76 -14.33 2.35 6.03
C VAL A 76 -14.14 0.92 6.48
N GLU A 77 -15.09 0.08 6.08
CA GLU A 77 -14.95 -1.37 6.12
C GLU A 77 -14.70 -1.86 4.68
N MET A 78 -13.56 -2.52 4.44
CA MET A 78 -13.32 -3.11 3.12
C MET A 78 -14.14 -4.37 2.95
N LYS A 79 -15.01 -4.34 1.95
CA LYS A 79 -15.70 -5.52 1.46
C LYS A 79 -14.78 -6.19 0.43
N VAL A 80 -14.18 -7.31 0.82
CA VAL A 80 -13.27 -8.07 -0.03
C VAL A 80 -13.89 -9.43 -0.31
N GLU A 81 -13.99 -9.76 -1.59
CA GLU A 81 -14.31 -11.10 -2.06
C GLU A 81 -13.03 -11.74 -2.59
N SER A 82 -12.75 -12.97 -2.18
CA SER A 82 -11.55 -13.70 -2.60
C SER A 82 -11.93 -15.01 -3.26
N LEU A 83 -11.31 -15.30 -4.39
CA LEU A 83 -11.42 -16.58 -5.09
C LEU A 83 -10.11 -17.35 -4.90
N GLY A 84 -10.20 -18.62 -4.51
CA GLY A 84 -9.03 -19.46 -4.23
C GLY A 84 -8.58 -19.37 -2.77
N LYS A 85 -7.43 -18.72 -2.51
CA LYS A 85 -6.91 -18.59 -1.13
C LYS A 85 -7.82 -17.67 -0.29
N PRO A 86 -8.00 -17.96 1.02
CA PRO A 86 -8.77 -17.07 1.88
C PRO A 86 -8.10 -15.70 1.98
N TYR A 87 -8.89 -14.64 1.98
CA TYR A 87 -8.41 -13.30 2.31
C TYR A 87 -8.36 -13.15 3.82
N GLU A 88 -7.18 -12.88 4.36
CA GLU A 88 -7.00 -12.53 5.76
C GLU A 88 -6.84 -11.02 5.89
N ALA A 89 -7.86 -10.37 6.47
CA ALA A 89 -7.81 -8.94 6.74
C ALA A 89 -6.59 -8.61 7.64
N PRO A 90 -5.80 -7.59 7.29
CA PRO A 90 -4.68 -7.16 8.13
C PRO A 90 -5.14 -6.83 9.55
N LYS A 91 -4.64 -7.60 10.52
CA LYS A 91 -4.90 -7.33 11.94
C LYS A 91 -4.11 -6.09 12.33
N ARG A 92 -4.75 -5.18 13.08
CA ARG A 92 -4.03 -4.11 13.80
C ARG A 92 -3.13 -4.76 14.83
N GLN A 93 -1.85 -4.89 14.53
CA GLN A 93 -0.84 -5.24 15.51
C GLN A 93 0.06 -4.03 15.69
N ALA A 94 0.22 -3.59 16.94
CA ALA A 94 1.29 -2.65 17.26
C ALA A 94 2.61 -3.39 17.02
N THR A 95 3.35 -3.02 15.98
CA THR A 95 4.72 -3.49 15.81
C THR A 95 5.54 -2.82 16.91
N ILE A 96 5.81 -3.55 17.99
CA ILE A 96 6.83 -3.16 18.96
C ILE A 96 8.17 -3.41 18.25
N VAL A 97 8.90 -2.33 17.99
CA VAL A 97 10.27 -2.37 17.47
C VAL A 97 11.22 -2.09 18.61
#